data_AF-A0A927SN99-F1
#
_entry.id   AF-A0A927SN99-F1
#
_cell.length_a   1.000
_cell.length_b   1.000
_cell.length_c   1.000
_cell.angle_alpha   90.00
_cell.angle_beta   90.00
_cell.angle_gamma   90.00
#
_symmetry.space_group_name_H-M   'P 1'
#
loop_
_entity.id
_entity.type
_entity.pdbx_description
1 polymer ?
#
loop_
_entity_poly.entity_id
_entity_poly.type
_entity_poly.pdbx_seq_one_letter_code
_entity_poly.pdbx_strand_id
1 'polypeptide(L)'
;MCKVVFYTRAYNSEKYIRQTIESVLSQTEKDVRLHIRNNGSTDSTGEIIREYAKKDSRVTFQENKINGVLDEGQTTETPYIESEYVSFLDSDDYIEPNYVEEMYNVAKKIDADIVVCGTTMFMENNPSQKGTRIPPQICTVNMKDVNKDFIALYGSLRPFWGKLFKTEFYFKYEPQIRKDSKERKITNGLDTYFSLNFMKKCNAFASINKALHNYRIRDKSAYHTNIDPYRIKVGEILFYEACAYLKQTEDLNIDNISFLIQVFWAHIKDLIELILLQQNISSDKKLEFLECVLKNELFCRYTSIWENVDIELFEFFGKCVEKAVEGDSEEKLQANREFYIYRLYETYKKIGKNEDEQLFLDIVSSLHSKNNVYMWGAWLLFRDYQNAPDWFLGFKNMSKENIINIIKEV
;
A
#
# COMPACT_ATOMS: atom_id res chain seq x y z
N MET A 1 -5.44 3.38 34.49
CA MET A 1 -4.90 3.26 33.13
C MET A 1 -6.01 2.64 32.31
N CYS A 2 -6.44 3.28 31.23
CA CYS A 2 -7.47 2.80 30.31
C CYS A 2 -6.95 1.60 29.51
N LYS A 3 -7.81 0.64 29.11
CA LYS A 3 -7.36 -0.48 28.29
C LYS A 3 -6.87 -0.04 26.90
N VAL A 4 -7.70 0.70 26.16
CA VAL A 4 -7.39 1.10 24.78
C VAL A 4 -7.72 2.57 24.52
N VAL A 5 -6.74 3.30 23.99
CA VAL A 5 -6.94 4.64 23.43
C VAL A 5 -6.94 4.56 21.90
N PHE A 6 -7.95 5.14 21.27
CA PHE A 6 -8.03 5.33 19.83
C PHE A 6 -7.56 6.74 19.45
N TYR A 7 -6.74 6.84 18.40
CA TYR A 7 -6.37 8.11 17.76
C TYR A 7 -6.99 8.19 16.36
N THR A 8 -7.69 9.30 16.11
CA THR A 8 -8.31 9.62 14.82
C THR A 8 -7.88 11.01 14.36
N ARG A 9 -7.45 11.11 13.10
CA ARG A 9 -7.26 12.38 12.41
C ARG A 9 -8.42 12.58 11.45
N ALA A 10 -9.14 13.68 11.59
CA ALA A 10 -10.30 13.99 10.76
C ALA A 10 -10.02 15.22 9.90
N TYR A 11 -10.36 15.14 8.62
CA TYR A 11 -10.37 16.28 7.70
C TYR A 11 -11.53 16.12 6.73
N ASN A 12 -12.46 17.07 6.74
CA ASN A 12 -13.64 17.08 5.87
C ASN A 12 -14.38 15.73 5.85
N SER A 13 -14.72 15.23 7.04
CA SER A 13 -15.28 13.90 7.29
C SER A 13 -16.70 13.96 7.87
N GLU A 14 -17.45 15.05 7.65
CA GLU A 14 -18.76 15.28 8.31
C GLU A 14 -19.76 14.14 8.07
N LYS A 15 -19.65 13.47 6.91
CA LYS A 15 -20.52 12.35 6.50
C LYS A 15 -20.28 11.06 7.29
N TYR A 16 -19.09 10.88 7.85
CA TYR A 16 -18.66 9.58 8.39
C TYR A 16 -18.26 9.65 9.86
N ILE A 17 -17.74 10.79 10.31
CA ILE A 17 -17.14 10.93 11.64
C ILE A 17 -18.09 10.54 12.77
N ARG A 18 -19.40 10.74 12.59
CA ARG A 18 -20.42 10.29 13.54
C ARG A 18 -20.39 8.77 13.72
N GLN A 19 -20.36 8.01 12.62
CA GLN A 19 -20.29 6.55 12.67
C GLN A 19 -18.98 6.07 13.29
N THR A 20 -17.86 6.71 12.95
CA THR A 20 -16.55 6.41 13.53
C THR A 20 -16.58 6.56 15.05
N ILE A 21 -17.06 7.70 15.56
CA ILE A 21 -17.17 7.96 17.00
C ILE A 21 -18.07 6.94 17.68
N GLU A 22 -19.28 6.73 17.15
CA GLU A 22 -20.25 5.80 17.72
C GLU A 22 -19.72 4.35 17.76
N SER A 23 -18.94 3.94 16.75
CA SER A 23 -18.33 2.60 16.72
C SER A 23 -17.34 2.37 17.87
N VAL A 24 -16.67 3.42 18.35
CA VAL A 24 -15.78 3.34 19.53
C VAL A 24 -16.59 3.43 20.83
N LEU A 25 -17.56 4.36 20.92
CA LEU A 25 -18.32 4.55 22.16
C LEU A 25 -19.27 3.39 22.49
N SER A 26 -19.70 2.64 21.47
CA SER A 26 -20.61 1.49 21.58
C SER A 26 -19.92 0.14 21.80
N GLN A 27 -18.58 0.08 21.85
CA GLN A 27 -17.81 -1.17 22.10
C GLN A 27 -18.33 -1.95 23.32
N THR A 28 -18.29 -3.28 23.27
CA THR A 28 -18.69 -4.15 24.40
C THR A 28 -17.79 -3.92 25.62
N GLU A 29 -16.48 -3.81 25.39
CA GLU A 29 -15.52 -3.28 26.36
C GLU A 29 -15.66 -1.75 26.47
N LYS A 30 -15.93 -1.26 27.68
CA LYS A 30 -16.25 0.15 27.94
C LYS A 30 -15.04 0.99 28.31
N ASP A 31 -13.95 0.37 28.74
CA ASP A 31 -12.71 1.06 29.11
C ASP A 31 -11.89 1.46 27.88
N VAL A 32 -12.46 2.39 27.12
CA VAL A 32 -11.90 2.95 25.89
C VAL A 32 -11.92 4.47 25.93
N ARG A 33 -11.00 5.10 25.21
CA ARG A 33 -10.97 6.55 24.97
C ARG A 33 -10.75 6.84 23.49
N LEU A 34 -11.25 7.98 23.03
CA LEU A 34 -11.11 8.42 21.64
C LEU A 34 -10.53 9.82 21.60
N HIS A 35 -9.33 9.95 21.05
CA HIS A 35 -8.66 11.22 20.80
C HIS A 35 -8.81 11.59 19.33
N ILE A 36 -9.53 12.68 19.06
CA ILE A 36 -9.80 13.12 17.69
C ILE A 36 -9.15 14.47 17.46
N ARG A 37 -8.34 14.53 16.40
CA ARG A 37 -7.77 15.77 15.89
C ARG A 37 -8.51 16.19 14.63
N ASN A 38 -9.25 17.30 14.71
CA ASN A 38 -9.75 18.00 13.53
C ASN A 38 -8.60 18.76 12.86
N ASN A 39 -8.20 18.33 11.67
CA ASN A 39 -7.04 18.84 10.96
C ASN A 39 -7.42 20.02 10.05
N GLY A 40 -8.07 21.05 10.59
CA GLY A 40 -8.48 22.24 9.84
C GLY A 40 -9.62 22.00 8.85
N SER A 41 -10.61 21.17 9.20
CA SER A 41 -11.79 20.95 8.34
C SER A 41 -12.56 22.24 8.09
N THR A 42 -13.13 22.35 6.89
CA THR A 42 -13.96 23.48 6.43
C THR A 42 -15.45 23.13 6.39
N ASP A 43 -15.80 21.90 6.72
CA ASP A 43 -17.16 21.38 6.80
C ASP A 43 -17.61 21.22 8.27
N SER A 44 -18.73 20.52 8.50
CA SER A 44 -19.31 20.35 9.84
C SER A 44 -18.52 19.39 10.76
N THR A 45 -17.39 18.83 10.32
CA THR A 45 -16.61 17.82 11.06
C THR A 45 -16.24 18.28 12.47
N GLY A 46 -15.68 19.49 12.59
CA GLY A 46 -15.26 20.03 13.88
C GLY A 46 -16.44 20.25 14.84
N GLU A 47 -17.59 20.68 14.33
CA GLU A 47 -18.80 20.88 15.12
C GLU A 47 -19.34 19.56 15.66
N ILE A 48 -19.39 18.52 14.82
CA ILE A 48 -19.83 17.18 15.23
C ILE A 48 -18.90 16.64 16.32
N ILE A 49 -17.58 16.75 16.18
CA ILE A 49 -16.66 16.25 17.20
C ILE A 49 -16.81 17.01 18.53
N ARG A 50 -16.99 18.34 18.49
CA ARG A 50 -17.25 19.16 19.69
C ARG A 50 -18.56 18.77 20.39
N GLU A 51 -19.59 18.39 19.64
CA GLU A 51 -20.85 17.88 20.17
C GLU A 51 -20.60 16.61 21.01
N TYR A 52 -19.83 15.66 20.49
CA TYR A 52 -19.51 14.42 21.17
C TYR A 52 -18.60 14.63 22.39
N ALA A 53 -17.55 15.43 22.28
CA ALA A 53 -16.65 15.74 23.39
C ALA A 53 -17.37 16.42 24.58
N LYS A 54 -18.48 17.13 24.34
CA LYS A 54 -19.34 17.69 25.40
C LYS A 54 -20.24 16.64 26.05
N LYS A 55 -20.63 15.60 25.31
CA LYS A 55 -21.59 14.57 25.74
C LYS A 55 -20.94 13.38 26.43
N ASP A 56 -19.73 12.99 26.02
CA ASP A 56 -19.03 11.83 26.52
C ASP A 56 -17.56 12.17 26.83
N SER A 57 -17.18 12.03 28.09
CA SER A 57 -15.83 12.38 28.58
C SER A 57 -14.73 11.45 28.05
N ARG A 58 -15.09 10.32 27.42
CA ARG A 58 -14.13 9.45 26.74
C ARG A 58 -13.65 10.05 25.42
N VAL A 59 -14.36 11.04 24.86
CA VAL A 59 -13.98 11.74 23.63
C VAL A 59 -13.21 13.00 23.98
N THR A 60 -11.99 13.12 23.45
CA THR A 60 -11.21 14.35 23.53
C THR A 60 -11.04 14.96 22.14
N PHE A 61 -11.10 16.28 22.10
CA PHE A 61 -11.06 17.06 20.87
C PHE A 61 -9.81 17.94 20.84
N GLN A 62 -9.07 17.86 19.73
CA GLN A 62 -8.00 18.78 19.36
C GLN A 62 -8.29 19.35 17.98
N GLU A 63 -7.81 20.56 17.72
CA GLU A 63 -8.05 21.27 16.46
C GLU A 63 -6.75 21.90 15.97
N ASN A 64 -6.47 21.71 14.69
CA ASN A 64 -5.47 22.48 13.94
C ASN A 64 -6.21 23.52 13.09
N LYS A 65 -5.60 24.69 12.87
CA LYS A 65 -6.20 25.72 12.02
C LYS A 65 -6.13 25.39 10.53
N ILE A 66 -5.05 24.73 10.10
CA ILE A 66 -4.76 24.47 8.68
C ILE A 66 -4.47 22.98 8.49
N ASN A 67 -5.04 22.40 7.44
CA ASN A 67 -4.79 21.01 7.10
C ASN A 67 -3.31 20.75 6.80
N GLY A 68 -2.77 19.71 7.43
CA GLY A 68 -1.37 19.30 7.28
C GLY A 68 -0.38 20.11 8.11
N VAL A 69 -0.84 21.12 8.86
CA VAL A 69 -0.01 21.93 9.76
C VAL A 69 -0.40 21.64 11.20
N LEU A 70 0.58 21.31 12.04
CA LEU A 70 0.39 21.26 13.48
C LEU A 70 0.50 22.69 14.03
N ASP A 71 -0.50 23.13 14.79
CA ASP A 71 -0.41 24.42 15.46
C ASP A 71 0.69 24.40 16.53
N GLU A 72 1.27 25.57 16.83
CA GLU A 72 2.36 25.70 17.80
C GLU A 72 2.01 25.09 19.17
N GLY A 73 2.96 24.35 19.74
CA GLY A 73 2.80 23.66 21.03
C GLY A 73 2.01 22.35 20.97
N GLN A 74 1.51 21.93 19.80
CA GLN A 74 0.84 20.64 19.65
C GLN A 74 1.81 19.52 19.21
N THR A 75 1.66 18.33 19.79
CA THR A 75 2.31 17.10 19.31
C THR A 75 1.35 16.30 18.45
N THR A 76 1.84 15.45 17.53
CA THR A 76 0.98 14.59 16.68
C THR A 76 0.09 13.65 17.48
N GLU A 77 0.59 13.23 18.64
CA GLU A 77 -0.05 12.40 19.63
C GLU A 77 0.30 13.03 20.97
N THR A 78 -0.71 13.43 21.75
CA THR A 78 -0.48 13.88 23.12
C THR A 78 0.16 12.72 23.89
N PRO A 79 1.17 12.93 24.74
CA PRO A 79 1.75 11.87 25.57
C PRO A 79 0.77 11.48 26.67
N TYR A 80 -0.35 10.85 26.31
CA TYR A 80 -1.22 10.16 27.24
C TYR A 80 -0.69 8.74 27.39
N ILE A 81 0.25 8.56 28.32
CA ILE A 81 0.71 7.27 28.85
C ILE A 81 -0.40 6.62 29.73
N GLU A 82 -1.65 7.05 29.57
CA GLU A 82 -2.75 6.61 30.43
C GLU A 82 -3.45 5.37 29.91
N SER A 83 -3.00 4.74 28.81
CA SER A 83 -3.57 3.47 28.32
C SER A 83 -2.56 2.33 28.26
N GLU A 84 -3.04 1.09 28.36
CA GLU A 84 -2.21 -0.11 28.13
C GLU A 84 -1.89 -0.31 26.64
N TYR A 85 -2.87 -0.03 25.76
CA TYR A 85 -2.73 -0.13 24.32
C TYR A 85 -3.23 1.14 23.61
N VAL A 86 -2.70 1.36 22.40
CA VAL A 86 -3.15 2.39 21.45
C VAL A 86 -3.62 1.73 20.16
N SER A 87 -4.61 2.33 19.52
CA SER A 87 -5.18 1.94 18.23
C SER A 87 -5.39 3.16 17.37
N PHE A 88 -5.35 2.99 16.05
CA PHE A 88 -5.60 4.05 15.08
C PHE A 88 -6.86 3.73 14.29
N LEU A 89 -7.71 4.73 14.10
CA LEU A 89 -8.97 4.59 13.38
C LEU A 89 -9.16 5.80 12.47
N ASP A 90 -9.26 5.56 11.17
CA ASP A 90 -9.50 6.59 10.17
C ASP A 90 -10.91 7.18 10.34
N SER A 91 -11.07 8.47 10.02
CA SER A 91 -12.30 9.24 10.27
C SER A 91 -13.48 8.87 9.35
N ASP A 92 -13.26 7.99 8.39
CA ASP A 92 -14.23 7.43 7.45
C ASP A 92 -14.52 5.93 7.64
N ASP A 93 -13.82 5.31 8.58
CA ASP A 93 -13.92 3.89 8.94
C ASP A 93 -14.73 3.67 10.23
N TYR A 94 -15.07 2.41 10.50
CA TYR A 94 -15.71 2.00 11.76
C TYR A 94 -15.27 0.59 12.17
N ILE A 95 -15.44 0.26 13.45
CA ILE A 95 -15.06 -1.04 14.04
C ILE A 95 -16.28 -1.83 14.51
N GLU A 96 -16.17 -3.16 14.52
CA GLU A 96 -17.20 -4.06 15.04
C GLU A 96 -17.40 -3.90 16.56
N PRO A 97 -18.61 -4.12 17.11
CA PRO A 97 -18.90 -3.88 18.53
C PRO A 97 -17.99 -4.63 19.52
N ASN A 98 -17.46 -5.79 19.13
CA ASN A 98 -16.56 -6.61 19.94
C ASN A 98 -15.07 -6.45 19.60
N TYR A 99 -14.69 -5.44 18.79
CA TYR A 99 -13.30 -5.21 18.38
C TYR A 99 -12.35 -5.15 19.58
N VAL A 100 -12.64 -4.30 20.57
CA VAL A 100 -11.74 -4.08 21.70
C VAL A 100 -11.66 -5.30 22.60
N GLU A 101 -12.80 -5.93 22.90
CA GLU A 101 -12.88 -7.12 23.75
C GLU A 101 -12.03 -8.26 23.17
N GLU A 102 -12.21 -8.59 21.90
CA GLU A 102 -11.46 -9.67 21.23
C GLU A 102 -9.96 -9.37 21.16
N MET A 103 -9.61 -8.16 20.72
CA MET A 103 -8.22 -7.74 20.51
C MET A 103 -7.45 -7.66 21.84
N TYR A 104 -8.04 -7.04 22.85
CA TYR A 104 -7.43 -6.90 24.18
C TYR A 104 -7.26 -8.26 24.86
N ASN A 105 -8.27 -9.13 24.81
CA ASN A 105 -8.20 -10.45 25.43
C ASN A 105 -7.08 -11.32 24.83
N VAL A 106 -6.84 -11.23 23.52
CA VAL A 106 -5.72 -11.93 22.89
C VAL A 106 -4.38 -11.27 23.25
N ALA A 107 -4.32 -9.93 23.30
CA ALA A 107 -3.12 -9.20 23.68
C ALA A 107 -2.61 -9.63 25.06
N LYS A 108 -3.50 -9.70 26.05
CA LYS A 108 -3.14 -10.00 27.45
C LYS A 108 -2.69 -11.43 27.70
N LYS A 109 -2.93 -12.38 26.78
CA LYS A 109 -2.46 -13.78 26.93
C LYS A 109 -0.93 -13.89 26.96
N ILE A 110 -0.26 -13.02 26.20
CA ILE A 110 1.20 -13.04 26.00
C ILE A 110 1.84 -11.67 26.23
N ASP A 111 1.06 -10.71 26.74
CA ASP A 111 1.43 -9.29 26.83
C ASP A 111 1.98 -8.76 25.49
N ALA A 112 1.21 -8.95 24.42
CA ALA A 112 1.61 -8.69 23.05
C ALA A 112 2.04 -7.24 22.83
N ASP A 113 3.14 -7.02 22.11
CA ASP A 113 3.55 -5.70 21.62
C ASP A 113 2.59 -5.21 20.52
N ILE A 114 2.12 -6.13 19.68
CA ILE A 114 1.24 -5.85 18.54
C ILE A 114 0.14 -6.93 18.44
N VAL A 115 -1.10 -6.51 18.26
CA VAL A 115 -2.23 -7.38 17.89
C VAL A 115 -2.86 -6.89 16.58
N VAL A 116 -3.16 -7.80 15.66
CA VAL A 116 -3.74 -7.50 14.34
C VAL A 116 -5.07 -8.23 14.12
N CYS A 117 -6.09 -7.56 13.57
CA CYS A 117 -7.31 -8.23 13.09
C CYS A 117 -7.42 -8.20 11.56
N GLY A 118 -8.42 -8.92 11.07
CA GLY A 118 -8.87 -8.80 9.69
C GLY A 118 -9.71 -7.55 9.44
N THR A 119 -10.10 -7.39 8.19
CA THR A 119 -10.78 -6.20 7.68
C THR A 119 -11.82 -6.56 6.64
N THR A 120 -12.98 -5.93 6.74
CA THR A 120 -13.99 -5.89 5.68
C THR A 120 -13.81 -4.60 4.90
N MET A 121 -13.62 -4.70 3.58
CA MET A 121 -13.46 -3.56 2.67
C MET A 121 -14.72 -3.42 1.83
N PHE A 122 -15.24 -2.20 1.69
CA PHE A 122 -16.46 -1.97 0.94
C PHE A 122 -16.44 -0.62 0.21
N MET A 123 -17.05 -0.57 -0.96
CA MET A 123 -17.15 0.66 -1.75
C MET A 123 -18.23 1.59 -1.15
N GLU A 124 -17.93 2.88 -1.00
CA GLU A 124 -18.93 3.87 -0.55
C GLU A 124 -20.18 3.85 -1.43
N ASN A 125 -19.97 3.85 -2.75
CA ASN A 125 -21.05 3.91 -3.74
C ASN A 125 -21.72 2.56 -4.01
N ASN A 126 -21.16 1.46 -3.50
CA ASN A 126 -21.76 0.13 -3.61
C ASN A 126 -21.47 -0.73 -2.36
N PRO A 127 -22.09 -0.42 -1.20
CA PRO A 127 -21.73 -1.07 0.07
C PRO A 127 -22.04 -2.57 0.14
N SER A 128 -22.82 -3.10 -0.81
CA SER A 128 -23.09 -4.54 -0.91
C SER A 128 -21.90 -5.32 -1.47
N GLN A 129 -21.02 -4.66 -2.25
CA GLN A 129 -19.78 -5.25 -2.73
C GLN A 129 -18.71 -5.15 -1.65
N LYS A 130 -18.47 -6.28 -0.98
CA LYS A 130 -17.51 -6.39 0.11
C LYS A 130 -16.42 -7.40 -0.20
N GLY A 131 -15.18 -7.05 0.13
CA GLY A 131 -14.06 -7.98 0.21
C GLY A 131 -13.63 -8.14 1.66
N THR A 132 -13.00 -9.26 2.00
CA THR A 132 -12.42 -9.47 3.34
C THR A 132 -10.95 -9.83 3.25
N ARG A 133 -10.17 -9.37 4.22
CA ARG A 133 -8.80 -9.80 4.50
C ARG A 133 -8.76 -10.31 5.91
N ILE A 134 -8.48 -11.59 6.10
CA ILE A 134 -8.47 -12.22 7.42
C ILE A 134 -7.09 -12.85 7.63
N PRO A 135 -6.32 -12.41 8.65
CA PRO A 135 -5.03 -13.01 8.92
C PRO A 135 -5.21 -14.39 9.57
N PRO A 136 -4.16 -15.25 9.55
CA PRO A 136 -4.13 -16.44 10.39
C PRO A 136 -4.28 -16.08 11.88
N GLN A 137 -4.74 -17.03 12.69
CA GLN A 137 -4.76 -16.88 14.15
C GLN A 137 -3.36 -17.17 14.68
N ILE A 138 -2.67 -16.14 15.21
CA ILE A 138 -1.32 -16.27 15.79
C ILE A 138 -1.34 -15.70 17.20
N CYS A 139 -0.60 -16.30 18.13
CA CYS A 139 -0.38 -15.78 19.48
C CYS A 139 0.95 -16.36 19.98
N THR A 140 2.04 -15.60 19.83
CA THR A 140 3.40 -16.10 20.04
C THR A 140 4.35 -15.03 20.56
N VAL A 141 5.36 -15.47 21.31
CA VAL A 141 6.55 -14.67 21.69
C VAL A 141 7.79 -15.04 20.86
N ASN A 142 7.61 -15.88 19.84
CA ASN A 142 8.63 -16.28 18.90
C ASN A 142 8.28 -15.78 17.50
N MET A 143 8.95 -14.72 17.07
CA MET A 143 8.64 -14.05 15.80
C MET A 143 8.87 -14.93 14.57
N LYS A 144 9.64 -16.02 14.67
CA LYS A 144 9.75 -17.02 13.59
C LYS A 144 8.41 -17.67 13.26
N ASP A 145 7.53 -17.83 14.25
CA ASP A 145 6.19 -18.39 14.02
C ASP A 145 5.28 -17.43 13.27
N VAL A 146 5.53 -16.12 13.37
CA VAL A 146 4.77 -15.10 12.62
C VAL A 146 5.11 -15.15 11.13
N ASN A 147 6.37 -15.41 10.78
CA ASN A 147 6.83 -15.30 9.40
C ASN A 147 6.52 -16.53 8.54
N LYS A 148 6.27 -17.68 9.16
CA LYS A 148 5.74 -18.86 8.46
C LYS A 148 4.48 -18.51 7.67
N ASP A 149 3.68 -17.60 8.21
CA ASP A 149 2.45 -17.11 7.59
C ASP A 149 2.59 -15.66 7.06
N PHE A 150 3.82 -15.18 6.80
CA PHE A 150 4.08 -13.80 6.39
C PHE A 150 3.19 -13.36 5.22
N ILE A 151 3.10 -14.19 4.17
CA ILE A 151 2.30 -13.92 2.96
C ILE A 151 0.82 -13.71 3.31
N ALA A 152 0.24 -14.62 4.11
CA ALA A 152 -1.17 -14.55 4.52
C ALA A 152 -1.45 -13.36 5.45
N LEU A 153 -0.45 -13.00 6.26
CA LEU A 153 -0.53 -11.93 7.24
C LEU A 153 -0.28 -10.54 6.62
N TYR A 154 0.48 -10.45 5.52
CA TYR A 154 0.98 -9.21 4.93
C TYR A 154 -0.14 -8.20 4.65
N GLY A 155 -1.26 -8.66 4.08
CA GLY A 155 -2.40 -7.79 3.77
C GLY A 155 -3.01 -7.10 4.99
N SER A 156 -2.99 -7.75 6.16
CA SER A 156 -3.47 -7.19 7.43
C SER A 156 -2.36 -6.45 8.20
N LEU A 157 -1.08 -6.69 7.91
CA LEU A 157 0.02 -5.94 8.51
C LEU A 157 0.19 -4.54 7.93
N ARG A 158 -0.04 -4.37 6.62
CA ARG A 158 0.23 -3.10 5.92
C ARG A 158 -0.45 -1.87 6.51
N PRO A 159 -1.78 -1.87 6.76
CA PRO A 159 -2.45 -0.67 7.25
C PRO A 159 -1.98 -0.32 8.66
N PHE A 160 -2.17 0.92 9.10
CA PHE A 160 -1.85 1.28 10.48
C PHE A 160 -3.02 0.98 11.43
N TRP A 161 -4.24 1.06 10.91
CA TRP A 161 -5.48 0.66 11.59
C TRP A 161 -5.64 -0.87 11.69
N GLY A 162 -6.70 -1.31 12.38
CA GLY A 162 -6.97 -2.73 12.63
C GLY A 162 -5.93 -3.40 13.54
N LYS A 163 -5.30 -2.60 14.41
CA LYS A 163 -4.22 -3.01 15.30
C LYS A 163 -4.37 -2.45 16.69
N LEU A 164 -3.90 -3.21 17.68
CA LEU A 164 -3.49 -2.67 18.97
C LEU A 164 -1.97 -2.68 19.03
N PHE A 165 -1.38 -1.57 19.44
CA PHE A 165 0.03 -1.50 19.82
C PHE A 165 0.11 -1.30 21.33
N LYS A 166 0.98 -2.05 22.02
CA LYS A 166 1.25 -1.79 23.43
C LYS A 166 1.79 -0.37 23.58
N THR A 167 1.22 0.43 24.47
CA THR A 167 1.47 1.88 24.53
C THR A 167 2.96 2.20 24.70
N GLU A 168 3.62 1.54 25.65
CA GLU A 168 5.06 1.74 25.89
C GLU A 168 5.92 1.34 24.70
N PHE A 169 5.56 0.27 24.00
CA PHE A 169 6.24 -0.23 22.82
C PHE A 169 6.13 0.79 21.67
N TYR A 170 4.91 1.27 21.43
CA TYR A 170 4.64 2.24 20.38
C TYR A 170 5.46 3.52 20.58
N PHE A 171 5.29 4.19 21.72
CA PHE A 171 5.94 5.47 21.98
C PHE A 171 7.47 5.37 22.13
N LYS A 172 8.01 4.17 22.42
CA LYS A 172 9.45 3.93 22.43
C LYS A 172 10.07 4.00 21.03
N TYR A 173 9.40 3.45 20.01
CA TYR A 173 10.00 3.29 18.68
C TYR A 173 9.47 4.27 17.62
N GLU A 174 8.24 4.74 17.77
CA GLU A 174 7.57 5.65 16.85
C GLU A 174 8.43 6.87 16.45
N PRO A 175 9.06 7.61 17.39
CA PRO A 175 9.74 8.86 17.04
C PRO A 175 10.91 8.66 16.08
N GLN A 176 11.67 7.56 16.28
CA GLN A 176 12.78 7.21 15.40
C GLN A 176 12.28 6.75 14.03
N ILE A 177 11.26 5.89 14.00
CA ILE A 177 10.65 5.42 12.74
C ILE A 177 10.12 6.61 11.93
N ARG A 178 9.46 7.58 12.58
CA ARG A 178 8.96 8.80 11.94
C ARG A 178 10.08 9.70 11.43
N LYS A 179 11.19 9.82 12.15
CA LYS A 179 12.35 10.57 11.70
C LYS A 179 12.91 9.94 10.42
N ASP A 180 13.15 8.63 10.44
CA ASP A 180 13.70 7.89 9.30
C ASP A 180 12.77 7.96 8.07
N SER A 181 11.45 7.88 8.27
CA SER A 181 10.49 7.97 7.18
C SER A 181 10.53 9.34 6.48
N LYS A 182 10.74 10.43 7.24
CA LYS A 182 10.87 11.78 6.69
C LYS A 182 12.19 11.96 5.94
N GLU A 183 13.29 11.47 6.49
CA GLU A 183 14.62 11.52 5.84
C GLU A 183 14.62 10.77 4.50
N ARG A 184 13.91 9.65 4.44
CA ARG A 184 13.71 8.85 3.21
C ARG A 184 12.61 9.36 2.28
N LYS A 185 11.92 10.44 2.66
CA LYS A 185 10.81 11.06 1.91
C LYS A 185 9.68 10.07 1.58
N ILE A 186 9.32 9.22 2.53
CA ILE A 186 8.25 8.24 2.36
C ILE A 186 6.90 8.97 2.47
N THR A 187 6.28 9.24 1.33
CA THR A 187 5.01 9.97 1.23
C THR A 187 3.81 9.04 1.05
N ASN A 188 3.99 7.93 0.35
CA ASN A 188 2.99 6.88 0.14
C ASN A 188 3.41 5.60 0.90
N GLY A 189 2.47 4.73 1.29
CA GLY A 189 2.79 3.48 2.00
C GLY A 189 3.46 3.69 3.36
N LEU A 190 3.27 4.86 3.96
CA LEU A 190 3.84 5.21 5.28
C LEU A 190 3.37 4.22 6.36
N ASP A 191 2.11 3.80 6.28
CA ASP A 191 1.53 2.75 7.12
C ASP A 191 2.33 1.45 7.05
N THR A 192 2.64 0.99 5.83
CA THR A 192 3.39 -0.23 5.58
C THR A 192 4.81 -0.10 6.11
N TYR A 193 5.46 1.06 5.89
CA TYR A 193 6.79 1.34 6.42
C TYR A 193 6.82 1.29 7.96
N PHE A 194 5.85 1.93 8.62
CA PHE A 194 5.75 1.92 10.08
C PHE A 194 5.49 0.51 10.60
N SER A 195 4.52 -0.21 10.03
CA SER A 195 4.20 -1.58 10.44
C SER A 195 5.41 -2.50 10.32
N LEU A 196 6.13 -2.48 9.19
CA LEU A 196 7.35 -3.29 9.02
C LEU A 196 8.42 -2.93 10.05
N ASN A 197 8.61 -1.64 10.34
CA ASN A 197 9.61 -1.20 11.31
C ASN A 197 9.22 -1.51 12.77
N PHE A 198 7.94 -1.48 13.12
CA PHE A 198 7.46 -2.00 14.40
C PHE A 198 7.63 -3.52 14.47
N MET A 199 7.32 -4.27 13.41
CA MET A 199 7.51 -5.72 13.39
C MET A 199 8.98 -6.12 13.63
N LYS A 200 9.96 -5.36 13.12
CA LYS A 200 11.40 -5.54 13.42
C LYS A 200 11.76 -5.38 14.90
N LYS A 201 10.93 -4.71 15.70
CA LYS A 201 11.14 -4.47 17.13
C LYS A 201 10.24 -5.32 18.03
N CYS A 202 9.24 -5.96 17.45
CA CYS A 202 8.21 -6.74 18.13
C CYS A 202 8.81 -8.04 18.70
N ASN A 203 8.48 -8.35 19.97
CA ASN A 203 8.87 -9.59 20.64
C ASN A 203 7.66 -10.50 20.88
N ALA A 204 6.48 -9.92 21.09
CA ALA A 204 5.25 -10.65 21.31
C ALA A 204 4.17 -10.18 20.32
N PHE A 205 3.67 -11.10 19.50
CA PHE A 205 2.73 -10.80 18.43
C PHE A 205 1.49 -11.69 18.53
N ALA A 206 0.34 -11.08 18.24
CA ALA A 206 -0.87 -11.85 18.01
C ALA A 206 -1.69 -11.35 16.82
N SER A 207 -2.49 -12.25 16.26
CA SER A 207 -3.48 -11.92 15.25
C SER A 207 -4.77 -12.71 15.48
N ILE A 208 -5.89 -12.09 15.11
CA ILE A 208 -7.22 -12.67 15.25
C ILE A 208 -7.79 -12.95 13.86
N ASN A 209 -8.27 -14.18 13.66
CA ASN A 209 -8.89 -14.64 12.42
C ASN A 209 -10.34 -14.13 12.22
N LYS A 210 -10.59 -12.86 12.58
CA LYS A 210 -11.89 -12.19 12.46
C LYS A 210 -11.71 -10.83 11.79
N ALA A 211 -12.64 -10.47 10.90
CA ALA A 211 -12.70 -9.13 10.35
C ALA A 211 -13.42 -8.19 11.32
N LEU A 212 -12.65 -7.43 12.10
CA LEU A 212 -13.19 -6.53 13.15
C LEU A 212 -13.09 -5.05 12.77
N HIS A 213 -12.33 -4.72 11.73
CA HIS A 213 -12.23 -3.37 11.16
C HIS A 213 -13.03 -3.28 9.86
N ASN A 214 -13.73 -2.18 9.62
CA ASN A 214 -14.45 -1.92 8.37
C ASN A 214 -13.82 -0.72 7.64
N TYR A 215 -13.16 -1.02 6.52
CA TYR A 215 -12.47 -0.04 5.68
C TYR A 215 -13.38 0.44 4.54
N ARG A 216 -13.63 1.75 4.49
CA ARG A 216 -14.46 2.38 3.48
C ARG A 216 -13.62 2.87 2.30
N ILE A 217 -13.87 2.32 1.11
CA ILE A 217 -13.19 2.75 -0.11
C ILE A 217 -13.97 3.91 -0.75
N ARG A 218 -13.29 5.05 -0.92
CA ARG A 218 -13.83 6.27 -1.53
C ARG A 218 -13.10 6.61 -2.82
N ASP A 219 -13.84 7.06 -3.83
CA ASP A 219 -13.30 7.43 -5.15
C ASP A 219 -12.37 8.67 -5.08
N LYS A 220 -12.61 9.56 -4.10
CA LYS A 220 -11.83 10.81 -3.91
C LYS A 220 -10.78 10.71 -2.79
N SER A 221 -10.27 9.51 -2.49
CA SER A 221 -9.24 9.37 -1.47
C SER A 221 -7.92 10.04 -1.89
N ALA A 222 -7.12 10.48 -0.91
CA ALA A 222 -5.82 11.12 -1.15
C ALA A 222 -4.86 10.25 -1.99
N TYR A 223 -5.05 8.93 -1.95
CA TYR A 223 -4.30 7.96 -2.75
C TYR A 223 -4.43 8.23 -4.27
N HIS A 224 -5.65 8.57 -4.71
CA HIS A 224 -6.00 8.76 -6.12
C HIS A 224 -5.70 10.18 -6.65
N THR A 225 -5.52 11.16 -5.76
CA THR A 225 -5.44 12.59 -6.15
C THR A 225 -4.04 13.19 -6.11
N ASN A 226 -3.12 12.67 -5.27
CA ASN A 226 -1.75 13.21 -5.12
C ASN A 226 -0.70 12.29 -5.73
N ILE A 227 -0.74 12.10 -7.04
CA ILE A 227 0.15 11.16 -7.73
C ILE A 227 1.55 11.74 -7.87
N ASP A 228 2.56 10.97 -7.45
CA ASP A 228 3.96 11.35 -7.42
C ASP A 228 4.79 10.22 -8.06
N PRO A 229 5.54 10.47 -9.16
CA PRO A 229 6.47 9.52 -9.76
C PRO A 229 7.47 8.90 -8.76
N TYR A 230 7.84 9.63 -7.71
CA TYR A 230 8.69 9.12 -6.63
C TYR A 230 8.08 7.93 -5.87
N ARG A 231 6.78 7.67 -6.04
CA ARG A 231 6.11 6.47 -5.50
C ARG A 231 6.78 5.16 -5.96
N ILE A 232 7.44 5.11 -7.12
CA ILE A 232 8.23 3.92 -7.52
C ILE A 232 9.36 3.67 -6.51
N LYS A 233 10.10 4.73 -6.14
CA LYS A 233 11.20 4.63 -5.18
C LYS A 233 10.70 4.25 -3.80
N VAL A 234 9.51 4.74 -3.42
CA VAL A 234 8.85 4.31 -2.19
C VAL A 234 8.54 2.81 -2.22
N GLY A 235 8.01 2.28 -3.32
CA GLY A 235 7.76 0.85 -3.48
C GLY A 235 9.04 0.01 -3.31
N GLU A 236 10.15 0.49 -3.86
CA GLU A 236 11.48 -0.12 -3.70
C GLU A 236 11.94 -0.09 -2.23
N ILE A 237 11.77 1.05 -1.53
CA ILE A 237 12.08 1.15 -0.10
C ILE A 237 11.26 0.12 0.69
N LEU A 238 9.94 0.02 0.44
CA LEU A 238 9.08 -0.93 1.14
C LEU A 238 9.48 -2.39 0.87
N PHE A 239 9.88 -2.70 -0.37
CA PHE A 239 10.40 -4.01 -0.72
C PHE A 239 11.63 -4.37 0.14
N TYR A 240 12.62 -3.48 0.20
CA TYR A 240 13.84 -3.73 0.98
C TYR A 240 13.58 -3.72 2.49
N GLU A 241 12.64 -2.91 2.98
CA GLU A 241 12.25 -2.91 4.38
C GLU A 241 11.62 -4.25 4.81
N ALA A 242 10.77 -4.83 3.95
CA ALA A 242 10.19 -6.14 4.16
C ALA A 242 11.24 -7.26 4.09
N CYS A 243 12.16 -7.17 3.13
CA CYS A 243 13.29 -8.11 3.07
C CYS A 243 14.18 -8.05 4.31
N ALA A 244 14.51 -6.85 4.78
CA ALA A 244 15.30 -6.66 5.99
C ALA A 244 14.60 -7.24 7.23
N TYR A 245 13.27 -7.11 7.32
CA TYR A 245 12.48 -7.75 8.36
C TYR A 245 12.60 -9.28 8.31
N LEU A 246 12.36 -9.88 7.14
CA LEU A 246 12.45 -11.34 6.96
C LEU A 246 13.88 -11.87 7.18
N LYS A 247 14.90 -11.09 6.82
CA LYS A 247 16.31 -11.44 7.05
C LYS A 247 16.64 -11.46 8.53
N GLN A 248 16.16 -10.46 9.28
CA GLN A 248 16.33 -10.39 10.74
C GLN A 248 15.73 -11.61 11.46
N THR A 249 14.65 -12.18 10.90
CA THR A 249 13.94 -13.30 11.50
C THR A 249 14.31 -14.66 10.92
N GLU A 250 15.31 -14.73 10.03
CA GLU A 250 15.77 -15.96 9.34
C GLU A 250 14.73 -16.59 8.39
N ASP A 251 13.77 -15.81 7.88
CA ASP A 251 12.69 -16.26 6.99
C ASP A 251 12.73 -15.60 5.60
N LEU A 252 13.89 -15.02 5.21
CA LEU A 252 14.12 -14.53 3.86
C LEU A 252 14.36 -15.72 2.92
N ASN A 253 13.26 -16.30 2.44
CA ASN A 253 13.24 -17.43 1.52
C ASN A 253 12.66 -17.06 0.15
N ILE A 254 12.71 -18.04 -0.75
CA ILE A 254 12.30 -17.90 -2.15
C ILE A 254 10.82 -17.48 -2.27
N ASP A 255 9.94 -18.10 -1.49
CA ASP A 255 8.50 -17.86 -1.56
C ASP A 255 8.16 -16.44 -1.09
N ASN A 256 8.77 -16.01 0.02
CA ASN A 256 8.57 -14.66 0.55
C ASN A 256 9.10 -13.58 -0.39
N ILE A 257 10.25 -13.80 -1.03
CA ILE A 257 10.78 -12.85 -2.03
C ILE A 257 9.91 -12.81 -3.27
N SER A 258 9.50 -13.97 -3.80
CA SER A 258 8.59 -14.02 -4.95
C SER A 258 7.29 -13.25 -4.66
N PHE A 259 6.74 -13.42 -3.46
CA PHE A 259 5.59 -12.65 -3.01
C PHE A 259 5.87 -11.13 -2.95
N LEU A 260 6.99 -10.71 -2.36
CA LEU A 260 7.34 -9.29 -2.28
C LEU A 260 7.58 -8.65 -3.66
N ILE A 261 8.10 -9.42 -4.63
CA ILE A 261 8.22 -8.99 -6.02
C ILE A 261 6.83 -8.76 -6.63
N GLN A 262 5.89 -9.67 -6.40
CA GLN A 262 4.51 -9.51 -6.87
C GLN A 262 3.84 -8.27 -6.25
N VAL A 263 4.08 -8.00 -4.97
CA VAL A 263 3.60 -6.78 -4.31
C VAL A 263 4.20 -5.53 -4.95
N PHE A 264 5.50 -5.52 -5.22
CA PHE A 264 6.17 -4.40 -5.88
C PHE A 264 5.65 -4.18 -7.29
N TRP A 265 5.43 -5.26 -8.05
CA TRP A 265 4.87 -5.19 -9.40
C TRP A 265 3.43 -4.66 -9.41
N ALA A 266 2.58 -5.15 -8.51
CA ALA A 266 1.22 -4.64 -8.37
C ALA A 266 1.21 -3.13 -8.07
N HIS A 267 2.12 -2.66 -7.20
CA HIS A 267 2.29 -1.24 -6.92
C HIS A 267 2.71 -0.42 -8.16
N ILE A 268 3.65 -0.92 -8.97
CA ILE A 268 4.03 -0.28 -10.23
C ILE A 268 2.84 -0.18 -11.17
N LYS A 269 2.10 -1.28 -11.35
CA LYS A 269 0.95 -1.33 -12.25
C LYS A 269 -0.14 -0.35 -11.84
N ASP A 270 -0.51 -0.34 -10.56
CA ASP A 270 -1.49 0.60 -10.01
C ASP A 270 -1.05 2.05 -10.26
N LEU A 271 0.25 2.34 -10.09
CA LEU A 271 0.79 3.68 -10.32
C LEU A 271 0.76 4.08 -11.80
N ILE A 272 1.09 3.16 -12.72
CA ILE A 272 0.97 3.39 -14.17
C ILE A 272 -0.48 3.71 -14.52
N GLU A 273 -1.44 2.89 -14.09
CA GLU A 273 -2.86 3.10 -14.38
C GLU A 273 -3.35 4.46 -13.86
N LEU A 274 -2.99 4.81 -12.62
CA LEU A 274 -3.35 6.10 -12.02
C LEU A 274 -2.82 7.29 -12.82
N ILE A 275 -1.57 7.24 -13.28
CA ILE A 275 -0.94 8.34 -14.04
C ILE A 275 -1.54 8.45 -15.43
N LEU A 276 -1.76 7.33 -16.12
CA LEU A 276 -2.31 7.33 -17.46
C LEU A 276 -3.75 7.89 -17.50
N LEU A 277 -4.53 7.68 -16.44
CA LEU A 277 -5.89 8.21 -16.30
C LEU A 277 -5.95 9.72 -16.02
N GLN A 278 -4.84 10.38 -15.65
CA GLN A 278 -4.85 11.81 -15.38
C GLN A 278 -4.93 12.63 -16.68
N GLN A 279 -5.97 13.47 -16.79
CA GLN A 279 -6.16 14.35 -17.94
C GLN A 279 -5.29 15.62 -17.88
N ASN A 280 -4.88 16.04 -16.68
CA ASN A 280 -4.05 17.23 -16.46
C ASN A 280 -2.55 16.98 -16.59
N ILE A 281 -2.12 15.73 -16.83
CA ILE A 281 -0.72 15.37 -17.07
C ILE A 281 -0.50 15.26 -18.58
N SER A 282 0.45 16.03 -19.12
CA SER A 282 0.84 15.98 -20.52
C SER A 282 1.40 14.62 -20.91
N SER A 283 1.25 14.23 -22.18
CA SER A 283 1.81 12.99 -22.72
C SER A 283 3.31 12.85 -22.43
N ASP A 284 4.10 13.92 -22.57
CA ASP A 284 5.55 13.91 -22.29
C ASP A 284 5.87 13.50 -20.83
N LYS A 285 5.05 13.94 -19.87
CA LYS A 285 5.23 13.60 -18.45
C LYS A 285 4.78 12.17 -18.15
N LYS A 286 3.75 11.68 -18.85
CA LYS A 286 3.33 10.28 -18.77
C LYS A 286 4.43 9.36 -19.31
N LEU A 287 5.07 9.74 -20.43
CA LEU A 287 6.19 9.01 -21.01
C LEU A 287 7.44 9.04 -20.11
N GLU A 288 7.78 10.21 -19.54
CA GLU A 288 8.86 10.34 -18.56
C GLU A 288 8.63 9.44 -17.33
N PHE A 289 7.38 9.31 -16.88
CA PHE A 289 7.03 8.39 -15.82
C PHE A 289 7.23 6.91 -16.23
N LEU A 290 6.76 6.50 -17.41
CA LEU A 290 6.98 5.14 -17.91
C LEU A 290 8.48 4.85 -18.05
N GLU A 291 9.27 5.83 -18.48
CA GLU A 291 10.73 5.74 -18.53
C GLU A 291 11.34 5.57 -17.12
N CYS A 292 10.83 6.27 -16.11
CA CYS A 292 11.24 6.06 -14.72
C CYS A 292 11.00 4.62 -14.25
N VAL A 293 9.87 4.01 -14.62
CA VAL A 293 9.60 2.59 -14.33
C VAL A 293 10.62 1.70 -15.03
N LEU A 294 10.79 1.87 -16.34
CA LEU A 294 11.69 1.07 -17.17
C LEU A 294 13.17 1.21 -16.77
N LYS A 295 13.56 2.32 -16.13
CA LYS A 295 14.91 2.54 -15.61
C LYS A 295 15.12 2.06 -14.18
N ASN A 296 14.07 1.69 -13.46
CA ASN A 296 14.19 1.29 -12.07
C ASN A 296 14.98 -0.04 -11.98
N GLU A 297 16.09 -0.03 -11.24
CA GLU A 297 17.00 -1.17 -11.13
C GLU A 297 16.31 -2.41 -10.59
N LEU A 298 15.45 -2.23 -9.58
CA LEU A 298 14.71 -3.31 -8.96
C LEU A 298 13.74 -3.96 -9.96
N PHE A 299 13.03 -3.14 -10.73
CA PHE A 299 12.17 -3.60 -11.81
C PHE A 299 12.96 -4.38 -12.88
N CYS A 300 14.04 -3.81 -13.42
CA CYS A 300 14.90 -4.46 -14.43
C CYS A 300 15.44 -5.81 -13.96
N ARG A 301 15.84 -5.87 -12.69
CA ARG A 301 16.37 -7.08 -12.07
C ARG A 301 15.31 -8.17 -11.91
N TYR A 302 14.07 -7.80 -11.64
CA TYR A 302 12.98 -8.78 -11.53
C TYR A 302 12.45 -9.22 -12.88
N THR A 303 12.41 -8.34 -13.86
CA THR A 303 12.04 -8.72 -15.21
C THR A 303 13.11 -9.59 -15.86
N SER A 304 14.39 -9.46 -15.50
CA SER A 304 15.46 -10.34 -16.04
C SER A 304 15.32 -11.81 -15.68
N ILE A 305 14.62 -12.11 -14.58
CA ILE A 305 14.54 -13.47 -14.05
C ILE A 305 13.26 -14.22 -14.39
N TRP A 306 12.32 -13.57 -15.06
CA TRP A 306 11.01 -14.14 -15.35
C TRP A 306 11.02 -14.82 -16.75
N GLU A 307 10.57 -16.08 -16.78
CA GLU A 307 10.55 -16.90 -18.01
C GLU A 307 9.35 -16.46 -18.87
N ASN A 308 9.60 -15.99 -20.11
CA ASN A 308 8.64 -15.42 -21.08
C ASN A 308 8.23 -13.95 -20.89
N VAL A 309 8.99 -13.16 -20.11
CA VAL A 309 8.74 -11.71 -19.91
C VAL A 309 8.64 -10.92 -21.20
N ASP A 310 9.46 -11.27 -22.20
CA ASP A 310 9.79 -10.36 -23.27
C ASP A 310 8.53 -9.88 -23.98
N ILE A 311 7.66 -10.78 -24.46
CA ILE A 311 6.44 -10.43 -25.19
C ILE A 311 5.40 -9.73 -24.28
N GLU A 312 5.10 -10.29 -23.11
CA GLU A 312 4.07 -9.74 -22.21
C GLU A 312 4.42 -8.34 -21.72
N LEU A 313 5.70 -8.11 -21.42
CA LEU A 313 6.21 -6.82 -20.98
C LEU A 313 6.11 -5.79 -22.09
N PHE A 314 6.55 -6.13 -23.31
CA PHE A 314 6.46 -5.23 -24.46
C PHE A 314 5.01 -4.88 -24.79
N GLU A 315 4.09 -5.85 -24.78
CA GLU A 315 2.67 -5.61 -25.02
C GLU A 315 2.04 -4.70 -23.96
N PHE A 316 2.34 -4.94 -22.68
CA PHE A 316 1.83 -4.13 -21.58
C PHE A 316 2.29 -2.68 -21.70
N PHE A 317 3.59 -2.47 -21.90
CA PHE A 317 4.19 -1.15 -21.99
C PHE A 317 3.82 -0.43 -23.30
N GLY A 318 3.67 -1.15 -24.41
CA GLY A 318 3.12 -0.60 -25.67
C GLY A 318 1.71 -0.01 -25.48
N LYS A 319 0.81 -0.75 -24.83
CA LYS A 319 -0.55 -0.26 -24.48
C LYS A 319 -0.50 0.95 -23.54
N CYS A 320 0.45 0.97 -22.60
CA CYS A 320 0.62 2.11 -21.70
C CYS A 320 1.02 3.38 -22.46
N VAL A 321 1.84 3.23 -23.51
CA VAL A 321 2.24 4.36 -24.34
C VAL A 321 1.11 4.85 -25.23
N GLU A 322 0.36 3.97 -25.88
CA GLU A 322 -0.86 4.34 -26.63
C GLU A 322 -1.74 5.28 -25.82
N LYS A 323 -2.00 4.87 -24.58
CA LYS A 323 -2.82 5.63 -23.64
C LYS A 323 -2.13 6.92 -23.16
N ALA A 324 -0.81 6.95 -23.08
CA ALA A 324 -0.06 8.13 -22.68
C ALA A 324 -0.13 9.24 -23.74
N VAL A 325 -0.08 8.87 -25.02
CA VAL A 325 -0.06 9.81 -26.16
C VAL A 325 -1.41 10.00 -26.83
N GLU A 326 -2.48 9.44 -26.26
CA GLU A 326 -3.84 9.59 -26.75
C GLU A 326 -4.20 11.09 -26.87
N GLY A 327 -4.51 11.53 -28.10
CA GLY A 327 -4.83 12.93 -28.41
C GLY A 327 -3.66 13.80 -28.89
N ASP A 328 -2.43 13.26 -28.97
CA ASP A 328 -1.29 13.97 -29.57
C ASP A 328 -1.42 14.11 -31.10
N SER A 329 -0.74 15.11 -31.67
CA SER A 329 -0.66 15.30 -33.14
C SER A 329 0.18 14.22 -33.80
N GLU A 330 -0.01 13.97 -35.09
CA GLU A 330 0.73 12.94 -35.85
C GLU A 330 2.25 13.14 -35.79
N GLU A 331 2.73 14.37 -35.91
CA GLU A 331 4.15 14.72 -35.77
C GLU A 331 4.69 14.39 -34.36
N LYS A 332 3.91 14.69 -33.31
CA LYS A 332 4.28 14.40 -31.93
C LYS A 332 4.26 12.90 -31.63
N LEU A 333 3.28 12.18 -32.18
CA LEU A 333 3.20 10.72 -32.09
C LEU A 333 4.43 10.05 -32.71
N GLN A 334 4.89 10.53 -33.87
CA GLN A 334 6.09 10.01 -34.53
C GLN A 334 7.35 10.20 -33.67
N ALA A 335 7.56 11.40 -33.12
CA ALA A 335 8.70 11.68 -32.25
C ALA A 335 8.67 10.83 -30.96
N ASN A 336 7.50 10.72 -30.32
CA ASN A 336 7.32 9.91 -29.11
C ASN A 336 7.52 8.41 -29.38
N ARG A 337 7.19 7.94 -30.58
CA ARG A 337 7.39 6.56 -31.03
C ARG A 337 8.86 6.16 -31.12
N GLU A 338 9.65 6.95 -31.82
CA GLU A 338 11.08 6.68 -31.95
C GLU A 338 11.78 6.72 -30.58
N PHE A 339 11.41 7.69 -29.76
CA PHE A 339 11.90 7.81 -28.38
C PHE A 339 11.56 6.57 -27.54
N TYR A 340 10.32 6.09 -27.58
CA TYR A 340 9.90 4.98 -26.74
C TYR A 340 10.50 3.64 -27.16
N ILE A 341 10.54 3.34 -28.46
CA ILE A 341 11.18 2.12 -28.98
C ILE A 341 12.65 2.06 -28.52
N TYR A 342 13.36 3.20 -28.57
CA TYR A 342 14.72 3.28 -28.06
C TYR A 342 14.80 2.98 -26.55
N ARG A 343 13.91 3.53 -25.72
CA ARG A 343 13.90 3.26 -24.27
C ARG A 343 13.56 1.82 -23.94
N LEU A 344 12.65 1.24 -24.70
CA LEU A 344 12.23 -0.15 -24.56
C LEU A 344 13.41 -1.10 -24.92
N TYR A 345 14.15 -0.78 -25.98
CA TYR A 345 15.41 -1.47 -26.34
C TYR A 345 16.47 -1.36 -25.25
N GLU A 346 16.75 -0.16 -24.74
CA GLU A 346 17.73 0.05 -23.67
C GLU A 346 17.37 -0.72 -22.39
N THR A 347 16.07 -0.86 -22.12
CA THR A 347 15.57 -1.64 -20.98
C THR A 347 15.75 -3.14 -21.24
N TYR A 348 15.39 -3.61 -22.43
CA TYR A 348 15.64 -5.00 -22.86
C TYR A 348 17.12 -5.40 -22.72
N LYS A 349 18.03 -4.50 -23.10
CA LYS A 349 19.47 -4.69 -22.90
C LYS A 349 19.87 -4.80 -21.44
N LYS A 350 19.32 -3.95 -20.57
CA LYS A 350 19.58 -3.97 -19.13
C LYS A 350 19.04 -5.21 -18.43
N ILE A 351 17.94 -5.77 -18.92
CA ILE A 351 17.35 -7.03 -18.45
C ILE A 351 18.26 -8.23 -18.78
N GLY A 352 19.36 -8.04 -19.52
CA GLY A 352 20.35 -9.09 -19.78
C GLY A 352 19.93 -10.06 -20.89
N LYS A 353 18.87 -9.74 -21.64
CA LYS A 353 18.40 -10.49 -22.82
C LYS A 353 19.18 -10.13 -24.09
N ASN A 354 20.45 -9.73 -23.93
CA ASN A 354 21.30 -9.10 -24.95
C ASN A 354 21.59 -9.94 -26.20
N GLU A 355 21.21 -11.22 -26.24
CA GLU A 355 21.62 -12.13 -27.31
C GLU A 355 20.65 -12.16 -28.51
N ASP A 356 19.44 -11.61 -28.40
CA ASP A 356 18.43 -11.72 -29.46
C ASP A 356 17.92 -10.34 -29.94
N GLU A 357 18.86 -9.53 -30.45
CA GLU A 357 18.54 -8.26 -31.13
C GLU A 357 17.59 -8.49 -32.31
N GLN A 358 17.66 -9.66 -32.96
CA GLN A 358 16.74 -10.05 -34.02
C GLN A 358 15.32 -10.25 -33.50
N LEU A 359 15.12 -10.95 -32.37
CA LEU A 359 13.82 -11.06 -31.73
C LEU A 359 13.25 -9.70 -31.32
N PHE A 360 14.07 -8.79 -30.79
CA PHE A 360 13.63 -7.42 -30.51
C PHE A 360 13.13 -6.72 -31.78
N LEU A 361 13.92 -6.78 -32.86
CA LEU A 361 13.54 -6.20 -34.15
C LEU A 361 12.29 -6.86 -34.74
N ASP A 362 12.12 -8.17 -34.61
CA ASP A 362 10.96 -8.92 -35.10
C ASP A 362 9.69 -8.55 -34.31
N ILE A 363 9.78 -8.44 -32.98
CA ILE A 363 8.69 -7.97 -32.12
C ILE A 363 8.31 -6.54 -32.50
N VAL A 364 9.27 -5.60 -32.54
CA VAL A 364 9.02 -4.20 -32.92
C VAL A 364 8.42 -4.08 -34.33
N SER A 365 8.90 -4.89 -35.28
CA SER A 365 8.40 -4.91 -36.65
C SER A 365 6.95 -5.44 -36.73
N SER A 366 6.60 -6.44 -35.91
CA SER A 366 5.24 -6.98 -35.81
C SER A 366 4.22 -5.98 -35.26
N LEU A 367 4.67 -5.00 -34.47
CA LEU A 367 3.84 -3.93 -33.90
C LEU A 367 3.57 -2.81 -34.92
N HIS A 368 4.29 -2.77 -36.06
CA HIS A 368 4.16 -1.72 -37.07
C HIS A 368 3.21 -2.13 -38.21
N SER A 369 1.94 -1.72 -38.15
CA SER A 369 1.03 -1.78 -39.32
C SER A 369 1.08 -0.48 -40.13
N LYS A 370 1.21 -0.57 -41.47
CA LYS A 370 1.22 0.59 -42.40
C LYS A 370 -0.13 1.34 -42.50
N ASN A 371 -1.22 0.79 -41.97
CA ASN A 371 -2.58 1.32 -42.16
C ASN A 371 -3.27 1.76 -40.84
N ASN A 372 -2.54 1.84 -39.72
CA ASN A 372 -3.13 2.28 -38.47
C ASN A 372 -2.12 3.09 -37.64
N VAL A 373 -2.26 4.42 -37.69
CA VAL A 373 -1.37 5.39 -37.02
C VAL A 373 -1.48 5.38 -35.49
N TYR A 374 -2.50 4.69 -34.96
CA TYR A 374 -2.83 4.66 -33.53
C TYR A 374 -2.59 3.31 -32.84
N MET A 375 -2.06 2.30 -33.54
CA MET A 375 -1.77 1.00 -32.93
C MET A 375 -0.28 0.84 -32.65
N TRP A 376 0.07 0.81 -31.37
CA TRP A 376 1.30 0.29 -30.80
C TRP A 376 1.21 -1.20 -30.41
N GLY A 377 0.26 -1.97 -30.96
CA GLY A 377 0.32 -3.44 -30.94
C GLY A 377 -0.99 -4.20 -30.76
N ALA A 378 -1.22 -5.16 -31.67
CA ALA A 378 -2.07 -6.35 -31.53
C ALA A 378 -3.59 -6.14 -31.33
N TRP A 379 -4.34 -6.22 -32.44
CA TRP A 379 -5.78 -6.56 -32.41
C TRP A 379 -6.06 -8.02 -32.81
N LEU A 380 -5.07 -8.93 -32.78
CA LEU A 380 -5.23 -10.25 -33.41
C LEU A 380 -4.56 -11.45 -32.74
N LEU A 381 -4.34 -11.43 -31.41
CA LEU A 381 -4.05 -12.67 -30.68
C LEU A 381 -4.92 -12.78 -29.42
N PHE A 382 -5.88 -13.70 -29.51
CA PHE A 382 -6.81 -14.20 -28.49
C PHE A 382 -8.00 -13.31 -28.09
N ARG A 383 -9.06 -13.43 -28.91
CA ARG A 383 -10.44 -13.36 -28.44
C ARG A 383 -10.84 -14.77 -27.97
N ASP A 384 -11.55 -14.81 -26.84
CA ASP A 384 -12.01 -15.97 -26.06
C ASP A 384 -11.01 -16.52 -25.03
N TYR A 385 -10.98 -15.89 -23.85
CA TYR A 385 -10.98 -16.64 -22.59
C TYR A 385 -11.86 -15.91 -21.57
N GLN A 386 -13.00 -16.51 -21.27
CA GLN A 386 -13.78 -16.17 -20.08
C GLN A 386 -12.96 -16.59 -18.85
N ASN A 387 -12.84 -15.65 -17.90
CA ASN A 387 -12.33 -15.81 -16.52
C ASN A 387 -10.80 -15.80 -16.32
N ALA A 388 -10.32 -14.65 -15.80
CA ALA A 388 -9.02 -14.33 -15.21
C ALA A 388 -7.76 -14.42 -16.11
N PRO A 389 -6.80 -13.47 -16.01
CA PRO A 389 -5.56 -13.54 -16.79
C PRO A 389 -4.52 -14.53 -16.22
N ASP A 390 -3.96 -15.38 -17.09
CA ASP A 390 -2.91 -16.35 -16.76
C ASP A 390 -1.58 -15.73 -16.30
N TRP A 391 -1.32 -14.42 -16.55
CA TRP A 391 -0.12 -13.74 -16.05
C TRP A 391 -0.10 -13.63 -14.51
N PHE A 392 -1.24 -13.80 -13.83
CA PHE A 392 -1.30 -13.94 -12.36
C PHE A 392 -0.82 -15.33 -11.88
N LEU A 393 -0.93 -16.35 -12.74
CA LEU A 393 -0.44 -17.71 -12.52
C LEU A 393 1.02 -17.89 -13.00
N GLY A 394 1.48 -17.08 -13.95
CA GLY A 394 2.84 -17.06 -14.49
C GLY A 394 3.94 -16.68 -13.49
N PHE A 395 3.59 -16.00 -12.39
CA PHE A 395 4.54 -15.68 -11.30
C PHE A 395 5.06 -16.90 -10.53
N LYS A 396 4.45 -18.09 -10.71
CA LYS A 396 4.92 -19.35 -10.11
C LYS A 396 6.17 -19.94 -10.77
N ASN A 397 6.57 -19.43 -11.95
CA ASN A 397 7.62 -20.04 -12.78
C ASN A 397 8.91 -19.21 -12.85
N MET A 398 9.25 -18.45 -11.79
CA MET A 398 10.61 -17.92 -11.67
C MET A 398 11.58 -19.06 -11.38
N SER A 399 12.69 -19.16 -12.11
CA SER A 399 13.67 -20.21 -11.86
C SER A 399 14.25 -20.08 -10.43
N LYS A 400 14.37 -21.22 -9.74
CA LYS A 400 14.88 -21.29 -8.36
C LYS A 400 16.28 -20.64 -8.22
N GLU A 401 17.11 -20.80 -9.25
CA GLU A 401 18.47 -20.25 -9.32
C GLU A 401 18.47 -18.72 -9.36
N ASN A 402 17.52 -18.12 -10.09
CA ASN A 402 17.40 -16.67 -10.20
C ASN A 402 16.95 -16.01 -8.89
N ILE A 403 16.01 -16.64 -8.16
CA ILE A 403 15.58 -16.11 -6.86
C ILE A 403 16.72 -16.21 -5.82
N ILE A 404 17.56 -17.24 -5.90
CA ILE A 404 18.75 -17.36 -5.05
C ILE A 404 19.73 -16.19 -5.27
N ASN A 405 19.89 -15.69 -6.50
CA ASN A 405 20.75 -14.53 -6.75
C ASN A 405 20.20 -13.25 -6.12
N ILE A 406 18.87 -13.07 -6.11
CA ILE A 406 18.21 -11.98 -5.37
C ILE A 406 18.48 -12.09 -3.88
N ILE A 407 18.31 -13.28 -3.30
CA ILE A 407 18.59 -13.55 -1.88
C ILE A 407 20.03 -13.17 -1.50
N LYS A 408 21.02 -13.51 -2.34
CA LYS A 408 22.45 -13.28 -2.04
C LYS A 408 22.84 -11.80 -2.01
N GLU A 409 22.15 -10.95 -2.76
CA GLU A 409 22.48 -9.53 -2.87
C GLU A 409 21.71 -8.64 -1.88
N VAL A 410 20.57 -9.12 -1.37
CA VAL A 410 19.79 -8.49 -0.29
C VAL A 410 20.42 -8.82 1.07
#